data_AF-A0A2W6BIU6-F1
#
_entry.id   AF-A0A2W6BIU6-F1
#
_cell.length_a   1.000
_cell.length_b   1.000
_cell.length_c   1.000
_cell.angle_alpha   90.00
_cell.angle_beta   90.00
_cell.angle_gamma   90.00
#
_symmetry.space_group_name_H-M   'P 1'
#
loop_
_entity.id
_entity.type
_entity.pdbx_description
1 polymer ?
#
loop_
_entity_poly.entity_id
_entity_poly.type
_entity_poly.pdbx_seq_one_letter_code
_entity_poly.pdbx_strand_id
1 'polypeptide(L)'
;MPLFARAIPELELALLRRGVDELSAEQERCGRCARTPLVGERVYSYDGRPVLCELCRALAPDPPLASHLVHGPEFGHTMRITDHRVAHRARRQRTTTDGT
;
A
#
# COMPACT_ATOMS: atom_id res chain seq x y z
N MET A 1 -20.42 35.08 -7.21
CA MET A 1 -19.34 35.25 -6.22
C MET A 1 -18.38 34.07 -6.35
N PRO A 2 -17.31 34.13 -7.16
CA PRO A 2 -16.29 33.08 -7.10
C PRO A 2 -15.38 33.38 -5.92
N LEU A 3 -15.30 32.43 -5.00
CA LEU A 3 -14.29 32.39 -3.96
C LEU A 3 -12.91 32.35 -4.64
N PHE A 4 -12.00 33.18 -4.15
CA PHE A 4 -10.64 33.40 -4.65
C PHE A 4 -9.89 32.11 -5.01
N ALA A 5 -10.01 31.66 -6.26
CA ALA A 5 -8.99 30.81 -6.86
C ALA A 5 -7.79 31.73 -7.09
N ARG A 6 -6.87 31.75 -6.12
CA ARG A 6 -5.57 32.41 -6.29
C ARG A 6 -4.98 31.87 -7.60
N ALA A 7 -4.63 32.76 -8.53
CA ALA A 7 -4.02 32.34 -9.79
C ALA A 7 -2.75 31.55 -9.46
N ILE A 8 -2.78 30.24 -9.70
CA ILE A 8 -1.63 29.35 -9.50
C ILE A 8 -0.68 29.61 -10.67
N PRO A 9 0.58 30.00 -10.45
CA PRO A 9 1.57 30.11 -11.50
C PRO A 9 1.65 28.84 -12.36
N GLU A 10 1.84 28.98 -13.67
CA GLU A 10 1.83 27.84 -14.61
C GLU A 10 2.81 26.72 -14.22
N LEU A 11 3.98 27.08 -13.68
CA LEU A 11 4.94 26.11 -13.18
C LEU A 11 4.40 25.32 -11.97
N GLU A 12 3.78 26.01 -11.01
CA GLU A 12 3.18 25.36 -9.84
C GLU A 12 2.03 24.43 -10.26
N LEU A 13 1.21 24.85 -11.23
CA LEU A 13 0.15 24.03 -11.79
C LEU A 13 0.68 22.79 -12.52
N ALA A 14 1.76 22.93 -13.29
CA ALA A 14 2.40 21.82 -13.99
C ALA A 14 2.99 20.81 -13.01
N LEU A 15 3.66 21.27 -11.95
CA LEU A 15 4.19 20.42 -10.89
C LEU A 15 3.09 19.73 -10.11
N LEU A 16 1.99 20.44 -9.79
CA LEU A 16 0.84 19.87 -9.10
C LEU A 16 0.20 18.76 -9.93
N ARG A 17 -0.05 18.98 -11.22
CA ARG A 17 -0.61 17.96 -12.12
C ARG A 17 0.27 16.73 -12.17
N ARG A 18 1.57 16.92 -12.39
CA ARG A 18 2.54 15.83 -12.41
C ARG A 18 2.50 15.01 -11.11
N GLY A 19 2.52 15.67 -9.95
CA GLY A 19 2.46 14.97 -8.66
C GLY A 19 1.14 14.22 -8.45
N VAL A 20 0.01 14.80 -8.86
CA VAL A 20 -1.30 14.13 -8.80
C VAL A 20 -1.37 12.93 -9.74
N ASP A 21 -0.79 13.03 -10.93
CA ASP A 21 -0.75 11.95 -11.91
C ASP A 21 0.13 10.80 -11.42
N GLU A 22 1.32 11.10 -10.87
CA GLU A 22 2.22 10.12 -10.25
C GLU A 22 1.52 9.40 -9.08
N LEU A 23 0.91 10.15 -8.14
CA LEU A 23 0.14 9.58 -7.03
C LEU A 23 -1.08 8.77 -7.50
N SER A 24 -1.71 9.16 -8.60
CA SER A 24 -2.88 8.47 -9.14
C SER A 24 -2.51 7.16 -9.86
N ALA A 25 -1.31 7.09 -10.46
CA ALA A 25 -0.80 5.91 -11.14
C ALA A 25 -0.42 4.79 -10.16
N GLU A 26 0.03 5.15 -8.96
CA GLU A 26 0.35 4.20 -7.88
C GLU A 26 -0.90 3.69 -7.14
N GLN A 27 -2.02 4.41 -7.22
CA GLN A 27 -3.27 4.01 -6.59
C GLN A 27 -3.97 2.93 -7.42
N GLU A 28 -4.14 1.76 -6.83
CA GLU A 28 -5.02 0.73 -7.38
C GLU A 28 -6.44 1.29 -7.50
N ARG A 29 -7.10 1.05 -8.64
CA ARG A 29 -8.51 1.41 -8.86
C ARG A 29 -9.29 0.19 -9.29
N CYS A 30 -10.53 0.10 -8.83
CA CYS A 30 -11.41 -0.98 -9.27
C CYS A 30 -11.74 -0.83 -10.76
N GLY A 31 -11.48 -1.85 -11.57
CA GLY A 31 -11.79 -1.85 -12.99
C GLY A 31 -13.28 -1.77 -13.35
N ARG A 32 -14.18 -1.94 -12.39
CA ARG A 32 -15.63 -1.93 -12.59
C ARG A 32 -16.28 -0.63 -12.14
N CYS A 33 -16.10 -0.25 -10.87
CA CYS A 33 -16.73 0.96 -10.32
C CYS A 33 -15.79 2.17 -10.25
N ALA A 34 -14.54 2.05 -10.70
CA ALA A 34 -13.51 3.09 -10.72
C ALA A 34 -13.13 3.71 -9.36
N ARG A 35 -13.73 3.25 -8.26
CA ARG A 35 -13.35 3.71 -6.92
C ARG A 35 -11.90 3.32 -6.61
N THR A 36 -11.23 4.16 -5.83
CA THR A 36 -9.97 3.82 -5.17
C THR A 36 -10.29 2.97 -3.93
N PRO A 37 -9.85 1.70 -3.86
CA PRO A 37 -9.94 0.89 -2.65
C PRO A 37 -9.18 1.55 -1.50
N LEU A 38 -9.76 1.51 -0.30
CA LEU A 38 -9.18 2.12 0.89
C LEU A 38 -8.15 1.20 1.54
N VAL A 39 -7.21 1.78 2.30
CA VAL A 39 -6.26 1.01 3.12
C VAL A 39 -7.02 0.05 4.03
N GLY A 40 -6.60 -1.21 4.04
CA GLY A 40 -7.24 -2.29 4.80
C GLY A 40 -8.39 -2.99 4.07
N GLU A 41 -8.90 -2.45 2.95
CA GLU A 41 -9.80 -3.19 2.09
C GLU A 41 -9.04 -4.25 1.28
N ARG A 42 -9.79 -5.24 0.77
CA ARG A 42 -9.25 -6.28 -0.10
C ARG A 42 -9.52 -5.99 -1.57
N VAL A 43 -8.51 -6.18 -2.41
CA VAL A 43 -8.63 -6.20 -3.86
C VAL A 43 -8.38 -7.61 -4.40
N TYR A 44 -8.92 -7.87 -5.58
CA TYR A 44 -8.95 -9.20 -6.19
C TYR A 44 -8.44 -9.12 -7.62
N SER A 45 -7.42 -9.92 -7.94
CA SER A 45 -6.84 -10.00 -9.27
C SER A 45 -7.48 -11.11 -10.10
N TYR A 46 -7.50 -10.91 -11.41
CA TYR A 46 -8.06 -11.82 -12.40
C TYR A 46 -7.11 -11.87 -13.60
N ASP A 47 -7.08 -13.00 -14.29
CA ASP A 47 -6.13 -13.19 -15.40
C ASP A 47 -6.34 -12.15 -16.51
N GLY A 48 -5.28 -11.35 -16.78
CA GLY A 48 -5.29 -10.27 -17.76
C GLY A 48 -6.33 -9.16 -17.56
N ARG A 49 -7.02 -9.11 -16.41
CA ARG A 49 -8.10 -8.16 -16.14
C ARG A 49 -7.73 -7.19 -15.02
N PRO A 50 -8.29 -5.97 -15.03
CA PRO A 50 -8.08 -5.04 -13.93
C PRO A 50 -8.62 -5.62 -12.61
N VAL A 51 -8.05 -5.19 -11.49
CA VAL A 51 -8.46 -5.65 -10.17
C VAL A 51 -9.89 -5.20 -9.82
N LEU A 52 -10.58 -5.99 -9.01
CA LEU A 52 -11.89 -5.64 -8.46
C LEU A 52 -11.80 -5.35 -6.96
N CYS A 53 -12.58 -4.37 -6.50
CA CYS A 53 -12.77 -4.16 -5.06
C CYS A 53 -13.72 -5.21 -4.48
N GLU A 54 -13.73 -5.35 -3.16
CA GLU A 54 -14.61 -6.28 -2.43
C GLU A 54 -16.10 -6.21 -2.82
N LEU A 55 -16.63 -5.01 -3.02
CA LEU A 55 -18.02 -4.81 -3.46
C LEU A 55 -18.28 -5.37 -4.87
N CYS A 56 -17.35 -5.11 -5.81
CA CYS A 56 -17.49 -5.59 -7.19
C CYS A 56 -17.16 -7.07 -7.33
N ARG A 57 -16.28 -7.59 -6.46
CA ARG A 57 -15.97 -9.02 -6.37
C ARG A 57 -17.20 -9.82 -5.97
N ALA A 58 -18.00 -9.34 -5.02
CA ALA A 58 -19.23 -10.02 -4.60
C ALA A 58 -20.25 -10.22 -5.73
N LEU A 59 -20.16 -9.39 -6.78
CA LEU A 59 -21.01 -9.44 -7.97
C LEU A 59 -20.34 -10.12 -9.18
N ALA A 60 -19.13 -10.67 -9.02
CA ALA A 60 -18.41 -11.36 -10.08
C ALA A 60 -18.63 -12.87 -9.98
N PRO A 61 -19.00 -13.56 -11.07
CA PRO A 61 -19.28 -15.00 -11.04
C PRO A 61 -18.00 -15.82 -10.85
N ASP A 62 -16.91 -15.38 -11.48
CA ASP A 62 -15.65 -16.12 -11.49
C ASP A 62 -14.87 -15.94 -10.18
N PRO A 63 -14.21 -17.00 -9.68
CA PRO A 63 -13.28 -16.88 -8.56
C PRO A 63 -12.07 -16.02 -8.94
N PRO A 64 -11.50 -15.28 -7.98
CA PRO A 64 -10.32 -14.47 -8.22
C PRO A 64 -9.08 -15.36 -8.27
N LEU A 65 -8.06 -14.93 -9.01
CA LEU A 65 -6.77 -15.60 -9.07
C LEU A 65 -6.02 -15.43 -7.74
N ALA A 66 -6.01 -14.20 -7.21
CA ALA A 66 -5.43 -13.88 -5.93
C ALA A 66 -6.16 -12.69 -5.27
N SER A 67 -5.81 -12.43 -4.01
CA SER A 67 -6.26 -11.24 -3.31
C SER A 67 -5.18 -10.71 -2.37
N HIS A 68 -5.14 -9.40 -2.18
CA HIS A 68 -4.26 -8.75 -1.21
C HIS A 68 -4.99 -7.60 -0.53
N LEU A 69 -4.44 -7.18 0.60
CA LEU A 69 -4.90 -6.00 1.31
C LEU A 69 -4.26 -4.76 0.69
N VAL A 70 -5.05 -3.72 0.56
CA VAL A 70 -4.55 -2.40 0.18
C VAL A 70 -3.76 -1.84 1.34
N HIS A 71 -2.51 -1.50 1.06
CA HIS A 71 -1.60 -0.96 2.05
C HIS A 71 -1.51 0.56 1.91
N GLY A 72 -1.30 1.25 3.04
CA GLY A 72 -0.96 2.67 3.02
C GLY A 72 0.44 2.89 2.45
N PRO A 73 0.77 4.12 2.05
CA PRO A 73 2.06 4.44 1.43
C PRO A 73 3.25 4.12 2.34
N GLU A 74 3.10 4.18 3.66
CA GLU A 74 4.16 3.87 4.64
C GLU A 74 4.44 2.36 4.83
N PHE A 75 3.64 1.50 4.20
CA PHE A 75 3.76 0.07 4.39
C PHE A 75 5.06 -0.47 3.78
N GLY A 76 5.83 -1.22 4.57
CA GLY A 76 7.15 -1.71 4.16
C GLY A 76 8.30 -0.71 4.34
N HIS A 77 8.01 0.55 4.67
CA HIS A 77 9.03 1.56 4.98
C HIS A 77 9.42 1.59 6.47
N THR A 78 8.70 0.87 7.33
CA THR A 78 9.07 0.73 8.74
C THR A 78 10.16 -0.33 8.91
N MET A 79 11.37 0.10 9.28
CA MET A 79 12.46 -0.82 9.63
C MET A 79 12.32 -1.33 11.07
N ARG A 80 12.39 -2.66 11.26
CA ARG A 80 12.46 -3.25 12.60
C ARG A 80 13.90 -3.27 13.10
N ILE A 81 14.23 -2.43 14.08
CA ILE A 81 15.53 -2.49 14.77
C ILE A 81 15.53 -3.74 15.64
N THR A 82 16.39 -4.70 15.32
CA THR A 82 16.56 -5.92 16.12
C THR A 82 17.78 -5.72 17.02
N ASP A 83 17.60 -5.71 18.35
CA ASP A 83 18.74 -5.58 19.28
C ASP A 83 19.57 -6.87 19.28
N HIS A 84 20.62 -6.88 18.47
CA HIS A 84 21.55 -7.99 18.37
C HIS A 84 22.41 -8.18 19.64
N ARG A 85 22.52 -7.19 20.54
CA ARG A 85 23.28 -7.32 21.79
C ARG A 85 22.57 -8.27 22.75
N VAL A 86 21.25 -8.17 22.86
CA VAL A 86 20.44 -9.10 23.66
C VAL A 86 20.55 -10.53 23.11
N ALA A 87 20.46 -10.70 21.79
CA ALA A 87 20.56 -12.00 21.13
C ALA A 87 21.94 -12.66 21.33
N HIS A 88 23.03 -11.87 21.26
CA HIS A 88 24.38 -12.37 21.46
C HIS A 88 24.67 -12.72 22.93
N ARG A 89 24.15 -11.94 23.89
CA ARG A 89 24.27 -12.24 25.33
C ARG A 89 23.57 -13.55 25.70
N ALA A 90 22.36 -13.79 25.18
CA ALA A 90 21.62 -15.04 25.40
C ALA A 90 22.31 -16.27 24.80
N ARG A 91 23.03 -16.13 23.67
CA ARG A 91 23.84 -17.21 23.08
C ARG A 91 25.05 -17.56 23.96
N ARG A 92 25.74 -16.55 24.50
CA ARG A 92 26.90 -16.77 25.39
C ARG A 92 26.54 -17.42 26.72
N GLN A 93 25.37 -17.11 27.27
CA GLN A 93 24.91 -17.71 28.53
C GLN A 93 24.56 -19.20 28.39
N ARG A 94 24.01 -19.62 27.24
CA ARG A 94 23.73 -21.03 26.96
C ARG A 94 25.00 -21.88 26.84
N THR A 95 26.06 -21.33 26.25
CA THR A 95 27.34 -22.04 26.14
C THR A 95 28.06 -22.20 27.47
N THR A 96 27.70 -21.43 28.50
CA THR A 96 28.31 -21.52 29.83
C THR A 96 27.56 -22.46 30.79
N THR A 97 26.32 -22.84 30.49
CA THR A 97 25.48 -23.67 31.38
C THR A 97 25.48 -25.17 31.07
N ASP A 98 26.00 -25.60 29.91
CA ASP A 98 26.10 -27.02 29.50
C ASP A 98 27.45 -27.68 29.85
N GLY A 99 28.26 -27.03 30.69
CA GLY A 99 29.63 -27.46 31.03
C GLY A 99 29.85 -27.74 32.52
N THR A 100 28.90 -28.37 33.21
CA THR A 100 29.07 -28.90 34.58
C THR A 100 28.35 -30.24 34.66
#